data_AF-A0A7K4S6A7-F1
#
_entry.id   AF-A0A7K4S6A7-F1
#
_cell.length_a   1.000
_cell.length_b   1.000
_cell.length_c   1.000
_cell.angle_alpha   90.00
_cell.angle_beta   90.00
_cell.angle_gamma   90.00
#
_symmetry.space_group_name_H-M   'P 1'
#
loop_
_entity.id
_entity.type
_entity.pdbx_description
1 polymer ?
#
loop_
_entity_poly.entity_id
_entity_poly.type
_entity_poly.pdbx_seq_one_letter_code
_entity_poly.pdbx_strand_id
1 'polypeptide(L)'
;SMASPALLMRVVASAYSVAEKAATIVRNVMAAGDLGIVEKTGANDLQTKADRLVQMSICASLARKFPKVTIIGEEDLPGDEVNEELIEHGHSEEILKKTCPAQYTGIKEEELVIWVDPLDGTKEYTEGLLDHVTVLIGIAYGGKAIAGVINQPYYNYEAGADAVLGRTIWGVLGMGAFGFQLTEAPAGKHIIVTTRSHSSTLVNDCISALNPDSVIRVGGAGNKIIQLIEGKASAYVFASPGCKKWDTCAPEAILHAVGGKITDIHGNSFQYNKEVKHMNSAGVLATLRNYDYYASRIPNTVKQSLVP
;
A
#
# COMPACT_ATOMS: atom_id res chain seq x y z
N SER A 1 34.53 11.02 -9.48
CA SER A 1 33.43 10.25 -10.08
C SER A 1 32.55 9.78 -8.95
N MET A 2 31.36 10.37 -8.75
CA MET A 2 30.41 9.81 -7.78
C MET A 2 29.88 8.50 -8.37
N ALA A 3 29.98 7.41 -7.62
CA ALA A 3 29.42 6.13 -8.03
C ALA A 3 27.91 6.30 -8.28
N SER A 4 27.38 5.66 -9.32
CA SER A 4 25.94 5.65 -9.59
C SER A 4 25.20 5.11 -8.35
N PRO A 5 24.09 5.73 -7.91
CA PRO A 5 23.30 5.20 -6.81
C PRO A 5 22.90 3.74 -7.04
N ALA A 6 22.86 2.95 -5.97
CA ALA A 6 22.46 1.55 -6.05
C ALA A 6 21.09 1.40 -6.73
N LEU A 7 20.87 0.28 -7.43
CA LEU A 7 19.66 0.04 -8.23
C LEU A 7 18.39 0.24 -7.40
N LEU A 8 18.31 -0.33 -6.20
CA LEU A 8 17.15 -0.17 -5.31
C LEU A 8 16.80 1.30 -5.08
N MET A 9 17.80 2.15 -4.82
CA MET A 9 17.57 3.59 -4.59
C MET A 9 17.08 4.31 -5.85
N ARG A 10 17.57 3.91 -7.03
CA ARG A 10 17.08 4.43 -8.31
C ARG A 10 15.62 4.05 -8.57
N VAL A 11 15.24 2.82 -8.24
CA VAL A 11 13.86 2.33 -8.37
C VAL A 11 12.95 3.08 -7.40
N VAL A 12 13.31 3.19 -6.12
CA VAL A 12 12.52 3.93 -5.11
C VAL A 12 12.38 5.41 -5.48
N ALA A 13 13.46 6.06 -5.91
CA ALA A 13 13.43 7.46 -6.33
C ALA A 13 12.52 7.70 -7.55
N SER A 14 12.50 6.77 -8.50
CA SER A 14 11.62 6.83 -9.67
C SER A 14 10.17 6.53 -9.28
N ALA A 15 9.94 5.51 -8.45
CA ALA A 15 8.61 5.15 -7.94
C ALA A 15 7.97 6.29 -7.15
N TYR A 16 8.77 7.06 -6.39
CA TYR A 16 8.30 8.27 -5.70
C TYR A 16 7.69 9.29 -6.69
N SER A 17 8.43 9.70 -7.72
CA SER A 17 7.94 10.67 -8.71
C SER A 17 6.77 10.13 -9.52
N VAL A 18 6.81 8.84 -9.88
CA VAL A 18 5.72 8.15 -10.57
C VAL A 18 4.45 8.13 -9.71
N ALA A 19 4.55 7.96 -8.39
CA ALA A 19 3.41 8.02 -7.48
C ALA A 19 2.83 9.45 -7.34
N GLU A 20 3.67 10.50 -7.44
CA GLU A 20 3.19 11.90 -7.49
C GLU A 20 2.45 12.21 -8.79
N LYS A 21 2.93 11.67 -9.93
CA LYS A 21 2.22 11.71 -11.21
C LYS A 21 0.88 11.00 -11.11
N ALA A 22 0.85 9.80 -10.52
CA ALA A 22 -0.37 9.04 -10.26
C ALA A 22 -1.38 9.86 -9.45
N ALA A 23 -0.95 10.51 -8.37
CA ALA A 23 -1.80 11.40 -7.57
C ALA A 23 -2.48 12.49 -8.40
N THR A 24 -1.74 13.07 -9.35
CA THR A 24 -2.26 14.08 -10.26
C THR A 24 -3.33 13.49 -11.20
N ILE A 25 -3.10 12.28 -11.71
CA ILE A 25 -4.09 11.57 -12.54
C ILE A 25 -5.37 11.30 -11.74
N VAL A 26 -5.25 10.78 -10.51
CA VAL A 26 -6.40 10.54 -9.62
C VAL A 26 -7.21 11.82 -9.44
N ARG A 27 -6.55 12.93 -9.05
CA ARG A 27 -7.25 14.20 -8.84
C ARG A 27 -7.92 14.74 -10.10
N ASN A 28 -7.27 14.61 -11.25
CA ASN A 28 -7.82 15.07 -12.53
C ASN A 28 -9.07 14.28 -12.93
N VAL A 29 -9.08 12.97 -12.70
CA VAL A 29 -10.26 12.14 -12.98
C VAL A 29 -11.44 12.54 -12.08
N MET A 30 -11.21 12.73 -10.77
CA MET A 30 -12.26 13.19 -9.86
C MET A 30 -12.79 14.57 -10.25
N ALA A 31 -11.89 15.51 -10.57
CA ALA A 31 -12.27 16.87 -10.96
C ALA A 31 -13.06 16.91 -12.28
N ALA A 32 -12.84 15.96 -13.19
CA ALA A 32 -13.60 15.84 -14.43
C ALA A 32 -15.05 15.34 -14.21
N GLY A 33 -15.36 14.74 -13.06
CA GLY A 33 -16.70 14.28 -12.69
C GLY A 33 -17.17 12.97 -13.34
N ASP A 34 -16.55 12.55 -14.45
CA ASP A 34 -16.78 11.24 -15.06
C ASP A 34 -15.73 10.22 -14.60
N LEU A 35 -16.10 9.42 -13.59
CA LEU A 35 -15.24 8.38 -13.04
C LEU A 35 -15.14 7.15 -13.95
N GLY A 36 -16.01 6.96 -14.96
CA GLY A 36 -16.00 5.78 -15.82
C GLY A 36 -15.97 4.46 -15.04
N ILE A 37 -16.91 4.32 -14.08
CA ILE A 37 -17.00 3.18 -13.16
C ILE A 37 -17.40 1.91 -13.93
N VAL A 38 -16.67 0.84 -13.67
CA VAL A 38 -16.92 -0.53 -14.14
C VAL A 38 -17.05 -1.43 -12.92
N GLU A 39 -18.09 -2.26 -12.88
CA GLU A 39 -18.23 -3.31 -11.87
C GLU A 39 -17.45 -4.54 -12.33
N LYS A 40 -16.54 -5.04 -11.49
CA LYS A 40 -15.73 -6.23 -11.77
C LYS A 40 -16.53 -7.49 -11.36
N THR A 41 -16.31 -7.99 -10.14
CA THR A 41 -16.97 -9.23 -9.67
C THR A 41 -18.20 -8.99 -8.80
N GLY A 42 -18.52 -7.73 -8.47
CA GLY A 42 -19.72 -7.34 -7.73
C GLY A 42 -19.73 -5.87 -7.29
N ALA A 43 -20.84 -5.42 -6.69
CA ALA A 43 -21.10 -4.00 -6.36
C ALA A 43 -20.08 -3.29 -5.43
N ASN A 44 -19.19 -4.06 -4.79
CA ASN A 44 -18.12 -3.57 -3.91
C ASN A 44 -16.71 -3.81 -4.50
N ASP A 45 -16.63 -4.29 -5.73
CA ASP A 45 -15.43 -4.55 -6.50
C ASP A 45 -15.49 -3.70 -7.78
N LEU A 46 -15.07 -2.45 -7.66
CA LEU A 46 -15.20 -1.42 -8.69
C LEU A 46 -13.84 -1.12 -9.31
N GLN A 47 -13.86 -0.65 -10.55
CA GLN A 47 -12.71 -0.09 -11.25
C GLN A 47 -13.14 1.23 -11.92
N THR A 48 -12.39 2.29 -11.73
CA THR A 48 -12.65 3.60 -12.36
C THR A 48 -11.61 3.91 -13.45
N LYS A 49 -11.82 5.02 -14.15
CA LYS A 49 -10.85 5.60 -15.07
C LYS A 49 -9.52 5.94 -14.38
N ALA A 50 -9.54 6.29 -13.09
CA ALA A 50 -8.33 6.56 -12.34
C ALA A 50 -7.48 5.29 -12.18
N ASP A 51 -8.07 4.15 -11.77
CA ASP A 51 -7.38 2.86 -11.62
C ASP A 51 -6.65 2.48 -12.92
N ARG A 52 -7.36 2.57 -14.06
CA ARG A 52 -6.81 2.23 -15.38
C ARG A 52 -5.65 3.15 -15.77
N LEU A 53 -5.87 4.46 -15.75
CA LEU A 53 -4.86 5.44 -16.19
C LEU A 53 -3.63 5.46 -15.28
N VAL A 54 -3.83 5.32 -13.97
CA VAL A 54 -2.72 5.26 -13.01
C VAL A 54 -1.90 4.00 -13.22
N GLN A 55 -2.52 2.83 -13.40
CA GLN A 55 -1.75 1.62 -13.66
C GLN A 55 -0.95 1.70 -14.96
N MET A 56 -1.56 2.21 -16.04
CA MET A 56 -0.84 2.47 -17.30
C MET A 56 0.37 3.39 -17.09
N SER A 57 0.17 4.51 -16.36
CA SER A 57 1.23 5.47 -16.04
C SER A 57 2.37 4.83 -15.25
N ILE A 58 2.05 4.12 -14.16
CA ILE A 58 3.06 3.50 -13.28
C ILE A 58 3.85 2.43 -14.03
N CYS A 59 3.15 1.47 -14.64
CA CYS A 59 3.77 0.33 -15.29
C CYS A 59 4.66 0.78 -16.45
N ALA A 60 4.17 1.66 -17.33
CA ALA A 60 4.97 2.13 -18.47
C ALA A 60 6.16 2.98 -18.04
N SER A 61 6.00 3.87 -17.06
CA SER A 61 7.10 4.72 -16.56
C SER A 61 8.22 3.90 -15.93
N LEU A 62 7.88 2.90 -15.12
CA LEU A 62 8.85 2.04 -14.46
C LEU A 62 9.49 1.04 -15.43
N ALA A 63 8.71 0.40 -16.31
CA ALA A 63 9.23 -0.54 -17.30
C ALA A 63 10.18 0.13 -18.30
N ARG A 64 9.94 1.40 -18.66
CA ARG A 64 10.85 2.16 -19.55
C ARG A 64 12.23 2.39 -18.92
N LYS A 65 12.28 2.61 -17.60
CA LYS A 65 13.53 2.87 -16.86
C LYS A 65 14.22 1.59 -16.39
N PHE A 66 13.44 0.56 -16.10
CA PHE A 66 13.88 -0.71 -15.54
C PHE A 66 13.24 -1.87 -16.33
N PRO A 67 13.63 -2.08 -17.60
CA PRO A 67 12.99 -3.03 -18.51
C PRO A 67 13.07 -4.50 -18.10
N LYS A 68 13.92 -4.87 -17.14
CA LYS A 68 14.07 -6.24 -16.65
C LYS A 68 13.27 -6.51 -15.38
N VAL A 69 12.73 -5.47 -14.73
CA VAL A 69 11.95 -5.66 -13.50
C VAL A 69 10.61 -6.33 -13.82
N THR A 70 10.17 -7.24 -12.95
CA THR A 70 8.79 -7.74 -13.04
C THR A 70 7.86 -6.73 -12.40
N ILE A 71 6.78 -6.34 -13.09
CA ILE A 71 5.74 -5.45 -12.54
C ILE A 71 4.40 -6.19 -12.60
N ILE A 72 3.71 -6.27 -11.46
CA ILE A 72 2.41 -6.93 -11.31
C ILE A 72 1.44 -5.90 -10.75
N GLY A 73 0.45 -5.51 -11.56
CA GLY A 73 -0.62 -4.59 -11.18
C GLY A 73 -1.92 -5.31 -10.83
N GLU A 74 -2.83 -4.61 -10.16
CA GLU A 74 -4.17 -5.11 -9.88
C GLU A 74 -5.02 -5.33 -11.13
N GLU A 75 -5.02 -4.34 -12.03
CA GLU A 75 -6.00 -4.28 -13.11
C GLU A 75 -5.56 -5.10 -14.31
N ASP A 76 -6.48 -5.87 -14.87
CA ASP A 76 -6.25 -6.58 -16.13
C ASP A 76 -6.52 -5.60 -17.29
N LEU A 77 -5.44 -5.02 -17.84
CA LEU A 77 -5.49 -4.00 -18.89
C LEU A 77 -4.92 -4.54 -20.20
N PRO A 78 -5.46 -4.10 -21.36
CA PRO A 78 -4.86 -4.43 -22.65
C PRO A 78 -3.44 -3.84 -22.75
N GLY A 79 -2.55 -4.55 -23.45
CA GLY A 79 -1.16 -4.15 -23.68
C GLY A 79 -0.99 -3.05 -24.73
N ASP A 80 -1.86 -2.04 -24.74
CA ASP A 80 -1.86 -0.96 -25.72
C ASP A 80 -0.71 0.03 -25.50
N GLU A 81 -0.39 0.80 -26.54
CA GLU A 81 0.59 1.88 -26.46
C GLU A 81 0.11 2.96 -25.48
N VAL A 82 0.94 3.28 -24.49
CA VAL A 82 0.62 4.26 -23.44
C VAL A 82 0.94 5.66 -23.95
N ASN A 83 -0.02 6.58 -23.84
CA ASN A 83 0.18 7.99 -24.18
C ASN A 83 1.37 8.57 -23.40
N GLU A 84 2.28 9.25 -24.10
CA GLU A 84 3.49 9.86 -23.53
C GLU A 84 3.17 10.86 -22.39
N GLU A 85 1.99 11.49 -22.39
CA GLU A 85 1.52 12.36 -21.30
C GLU A 85 1.35 11.63 -19.95
N LEU A 86 1.19 10.30 -19.96
CA LEU A 86 1.10 9.46 -18.77
C LEU A 86 2.48 9.03 -18.26
N ILE A 87 3.56 9.26 -19.01
CA ILE A 87 4.90 8.80 -18.64
C ILE A 87 5.61 9.81 -17.75
N GLU A 88 6.15 9.32 -16.62
CA GLU A 88 6.96 10.10 -15.69
C GLU A 88 8.46 9.74 -15.80
N HIS A 89 9.25 10.70 -16.27
CA HIS A 89 10.68 10.55 -16.56
C HIS A 89 11.59 10.94 -15.38
N GLY A 90 11.08 11.70 -14.41
CA GLY A 90 11.81 12.19 -13.24
C GLY A 90 12.07 11.14 -12.15
N HIS A 91 12.77 11.59 -11.12
CA HIS A 91 13.07 10.83 -9.92
C HIS A 91 13.39 11.79 -8.77
N SER A 92 13.24 11.35 -7.52
CA SER A 92 13.61 12.16 -6.35
C SER A 92 15.12 12.21 -6.12
N GLU A 93 15.72 13.39 -6.31
CA GLU A 93 17.13 13.66 -5.98
C GLU A 93 17.43 13.51 -4.48
N GLU A 94 16.45 13.76 -3.60
CA GLU A 94 16.64 13.56 -2.17
C GLU A 94 16.82 12.07 -1.84
N ILE A 95 16.03 11.21 -2.47
CA ILE A 95 16.12 9.75 -2.28
C ILE A 95 17.44 9.23 -2.84
N LEU A 96 17.90 9.71 -4.00
CA LEU A 96 19.17 9.30 -4.59
C LEU A 96 20.40 9.65 -3.74
N LYS A 97 20.31 10.67 -2.88
CA LYS A 97 21.38 11.05 -1.93
C LYS A 97 21.47 10.13 -0.71
N LYS A 98 20.46 9.30 -0.45
CA LYS A 98 20.46 8.38 0.69
C LYS A 98 21.33 7.15 0.40
N THR A 99 22.04 6.68 1.41
CA THR A 99 22.88 5.49 1.30
C THR A 99 22.03 4.22 1.29
N CYS A 100 22.15 3.40 0.24
CA CYS A 100 21.49 2.10 0.18
C CYS A 100 21.99 1.19 1.32
N PRO A 101 21.09 0.48 2.04
CA PRO A 101 21.51 -0.53 3.01
C PRO A 101 22.42 -1.60 2.37
N ALA A 102 23.49 -1.98 3.07
CA ALA A 102 24.55 -2.83 2.51
C ALA A 102 24.04 -4.16 1.95
N GLN A 103 23.01 -4.74 2.55
CA GLN A 103 22.39 -5.99 2.11
C GLN A 103 21.66 -5.88 0.75
N TYR A 104 21.44 -4.67 0.24
CA TYR A 104 20.69 -4.42 -1.01
C TYR A 104 21.53 -3.76 -2.11
N THR A 105 22.82 -3.51 -1.89
CA THR A 105 23.68 -2.82 -2.88
C THR A 105 23.94 -3.66 -4.12
N GLY A 106 23.86 -4.99 -4.01
CA GLY A 106 24.15 -5.93 -5.10
C GLY A 106 22.95 -6.45 -5.87
N ILE A 107 21.74 -5.94 -5.61
CA ILE A 107 20.50 -6.39 -6.26
C ILE A 107 20.58 -6.13 -7.77
N LYS A 108 20.18 -7.14 -8.57
CA LYS A 108 19.97 -7.01 -10.00
C LYS A 108 18.51 -6.72 -10.33
N GLU A 109 18.28 -6.12 -11.49
CA GLU A 109 16.97 -5.63 -11.90
C GLU A 109 15.95 -6.73 -12.10
N GLU A 110 16.37 -7.84 -12.72
CA GLU A 110 15.56 -9.05 -12.91
C GLU A 110 15.20 -9.80 -11.61
N GLU A 111 15.80 -9.44 -10.48
CA GLU A 111 15.50 -10.05 -9.17
C GLU A 111 14.43 -9.28 -8.39
N LEU A 112 14.04 -8.10 -8.88
CA LEU A 112 13.01 -7.26 -8.27
C LEU A 112 11.62 -7.60 -8.83
N VAL A 113 10.64 -7.58 -7.94
CA VAL A 113 9.22 -7.65 -8.29
C VAL A 113 8.54 -6.42 -7.71
N ILE A 114 7.87 -5.65 -8.56
CA ILE A 114 7.09 -4.47 -8.19
C ILE A 114 5.61 -4.85 -8.20
N TRP A 115 4.94 -4.64 -7.08
CA TRP A 115 3.50 -4.83 -6.92
C TRP A 115 2.81 -3.47 -6.90
N VAL A 116 1.81 -3.28 -7.77
CA VAL A 116 1.14 -1.99 -7.97
C VAL A 116 -0.35 -2.13 -7.65
N ASP A 117 -0.80 -1.31 -6.70
CA ASP A 117 -2.21 -0.98 -6.55
C ASP A 117 -2.39 0.45 -7.06
N PRO A 118 -3.03 0.65 -8.23
CA PRO A 118 -3.15 1.97 -8.83
C PRO A 118 -4.12 2.89 -8.09
N LEU A 119 -5.05 2.35 -7.29
CA LEU A 119 -6.03 3.11 -6.55
C LEU A 119 -6.63 2.29 -5.40
N ASP A 120 -5.86 2.07 -4.35
CA ASP A 120 -6.34 1.40 -3.16
C ASP A 120 -7.44 2.23 -2.49
N GLY A 121 -8.63 1.64 -2.35
CA GLY A 121 -9.83 2.34 -1.87
C GLY A 121 -10.77 2.84 -2.97
N THR A 122 -10.82 2.20 -4.14
CA THR A 122 -11.70 2.56 -5.27
C THR A 122 -13.17 2.74 -4.88
N LYS A 123 -13.71 1.89 -4.00
CA LYS A 123 -15.10 2.03 -3.52
C LYS A 123 -15.31 3.37 -2.80
N GLU A 124 -14.44 3.67 -1.84
CA GLU A 124 -14.45 4.95 -1.12
C GLU A 124 -14.21 6.16 -2.04
N TYR A 125 -13.35 6.02 -3.06
CA TYR A 125 -13.16 7.04 -4.08
C TYR A 125 -14.46 7.37 -4.81
N THR A 126 -15.23 6.36 -5.23
CA THR A 126 -16.54 6.56 -5.89
C THR A 126 -17.60 7.19 -4.98
N GLU A 127 -17.42 7.09 -3.67
CA GLU A 127 -18.32 7.67 -2.65
C GLU A 127 -17.87 9.05 -2.17
N GLY A 128 -16.76 9.59 -2.70
CA GLY A 128 -16.21 10.88 -2.30
C GLY A 128 -15.47 10.88 -0.96
N LEU A 129 -15.10 9.72 -0.43
CA LEU A 129 -14.26 9.60 0.78
C LEU A 129 -12.79 9.61 0.38
N LEU A 130 -12.33 10.77 -0.04
CA LEU A 130 -11.10 10.93 -0.81
C LEU A 130 -9.83 10.69 0.01
N ASP A 131 -9.86 10.94 1.33
CA ASP A 131 -8.74 10.69 2.24
C ASP A 131 -8.48 9.20 2.53
N HIS A 132 -9.40 8.31 2.16
CA HIS A 132 -9.22 6.86 2.27
C HIS A 132 -8.36 6.28 1.13
N VAL A 133 -8.14 7.05 0.07
CA VAL A 133 -7.57 6.57 -1.18
C VAL A 133 -6.04 6.67 -1.15
N THR A 134 -5.38 5.62 -1.61
CA THR A 134 -3.92 5.60 -1.79
C THR A 134 -3.50 5.00 -3.12
N VAL A 135 -2.29 5.33 -3.55
CA VAL A 135 -1.58 4.64 -4.64
C VAL A 135 -0.42 3.88 -4.04
N LEU A 136 -0.31 2.57 -4.30
CA LEU A 136 0.67 1.69 -3.68
C LEU A 136 1.66 1.15 -4.72
N ILE A 137 2.95 1.33 -4.46
CA ILE A 137 4.04 0.75 -5.25
C ILE A 137 4.98 0.02 -4.28
N GLY A 138 4.82 -1.29 -4.17
CA GLY A 138 5.63 -2.15 -3.31
C GLY A 138 6.76 -2.81 -4.08
N ILE A 139 7.97 -2.81 -3.53
CA ILE A 139 9.18 -3.35 -4.16
C ILE A 139 9.66 -4.53 -3.33
N ALA A 140 9.67 -5.71 -3.94
CA ALA A 140 10.06 -6.96 -3.33
C ALA A 140 11.37 -7.51 -3.91
N TYR A 141 12.15 -8.15 -3.03
CA TYR A 141 13.37 -8.87 -3.36
C TYR A 141 13.44 -10.17 -2.56
N GLY A 142 13.78 -11.29 -3.21
CA GLY A 142 13.83 -12.59 -2.55
C GLY A 142 12.51 -12.99 -1.88
N GLY A 143 11.37 -12.58 -2.46
CA GLY A 143 10.03 -12.84 -1.94
C GLY A 143 9.59 -11.98 -0.76
N LYS A 144 10.40 -11.01 -0.31
CA LYS A 144 10.09 -10.10 0.81
C LYS A 144 9.89 -8.67 0.34
N ALA A 145 8.93 -7.95 0.92
CA ALA A 145 8.78 -6.52 0.72
C ALA A 145 9.97 -5.79 1.37
N ILE A 146 10.79 -5.09 0.56
CA ILE A 146 12.02 -4.43 1.02
C ILE A 146 11.96 -2.90 0.91
N ALA A 147 11.09 -2.37 0.05
CA ALA A 147 10.84 -0.94 -0.07
C ALA A 147 9.40 -0.71 -0.54
N GLY A 148 8.88 0.49 -0.31
CA GLY A 148 7.52 0.83 -0.71
C GLY A 148 7.33 2.34 -0.85
N VAL A 149 6.39 2.71 -1.71
CA VAL A 149 5.88 4.07 -1.87
C VAL A 149 4.36 4.03 -1.72
N ILE A 150 3.83 4.93 -0.89
CA ILE A 150 2.40 5.15 -0.70
C ILE A 150 2.12 6.63 -0.96
N ASN A 151 1.34 6.95 -1.98
CA ASN A 151 0.84 8.31 -2.15
C ASN A 151 -0.59 8.41 -1.63
N GLN A 152 -0.90 9.46 -0.86
CA GLN A 152 -2.26 9.86 -0.51
C GLN A 152 -2.64 11.09 -1.35
N PRO A 153 -3.40 10.94 -2.45
CA PRO A 153 -3.65 12.05 -3.39
C PRO A 153 -4.41 13.23 -2.77
N TYR A 154 -5.22 12.95 -1.74
CA TYR A 154 -6.12 13.89 -1.07
C TYR A 154 -5.79 14.12 0.40
N TYR A 155 -4.56 13.84 0.84
CA TYR A 155 -4.12 14.29 2.17
C TYR A 155 -4.40 15.80 2.33
N ASN A 156 -4.97 16.21 3.46
CA ASN A 156 -5.35 17.59 3.77
C ASN A 156 -6.41 18.24 2.85
N TYR A 157 -7.20 17.48 2.07
CA TYR A 157 -8.19 18.08 1.16
C TYR A 157 -9.28 18.92 1.86
N GLU A 158 -9.52 18.69 3.15
CA GLU A 158 -10.45 19.48 3.98
C GLU A 158 -9.75 20.46 4.93
N ALA A 159 -8.42 20.56 4.91
CA ALA A 159 -7.64 21.38 5.86
C ALA A 159 -7.55 22.87 5.47
N GLY A 160 -8.22 23.28 4.40
CA GLY A 160 -8.22 24.66 3.89
C GLY A 160 -7.19 24.94 2.80
N ALA A 161 -7.28 26.12 2.19
CA ALA A 161 -6.53 26.48 0.98
C ALA A 161 -5.00 26.57 1.16
N ASP A 162 -4.54 26.83 2.40
CA ASP A 162 -3.11 26.97 2.71
C ASP A 162 -2.44 25.63 3.04
N ALA A 163 -3.21 24.55 3.15
CA ALA A 163 -2.67 23.23 3.43
C ALA A 163 -2.08 22.59 2.17
N VAL A 164 -0.95 21.90 2.33
CA VAL A 164 -0.36 21.10 1.25
C VAL A 164 -1.31 19.95 0.91
N LEU A 165 -1.88 19.97 -0.30
CA LEU A 165 -2.74 18.91 -0.81
C LEU A 165 -1.91 17.72 -1.28
N GLY A 166 -2.25 16.55 -0.77
CA GLY A 166 -1.59 15.30 -1.09
C GLY A 166 -0.23 15.15 -0.40
N ARG A 167 0.25 13.91 -0.33
CA ARG A 167 1.59 13.58 0.18
C ARG A 167 2.07 12.24 -0.33
N THR A 168 3.38 12.03 -0.27
CA THR A 168 4.02 10.75 -0.60
C THR A 168 4.85 10.26 0.58
N ILE A 169 4.54 9.05 1.03
CA ILE A 169 5.28 8.29 2.04
C ILE A 169 6.14 7.27 1.30
N TRP A 170 7.39 7.10 1.72
CA TRP A 170 8.27 6.08 1.16
C TRP A 170 9.18 5.50 2.22
N GLY A 171 9.71 4.30 1.99
CA GLY A 171 10.60 3.66 2.94
C GLY A 171 11.39 2.52 2.34
N VAL A 172 12.51 2.22 2.99
CA VAL A 172 13.40 1.09 2.68
C VAL A 172 13.73 0.38 3.98
N LEU A 173 13.58 -0.94 3.99
CA LEU A 173 13.90 -1.76 5.15
C LEU A 173 15.37 -1.59 5.56
N GLY A 174 15.63 -1.34 6.83
CA GLY A 174 16.98 -1.03 7.32
C GLY A 174 17.45 0.41 7.09
N MET A 175 16.65 1.27 6.45
CA MET A 175 16.88 2.72 6.37
C MET A 175 15.87 3.51 7.19
N GLY A 176 14.59 3.10 7.18
CA GLY A 176 13.48 3.83 7.75
C GLY A 176 12.44 4.20 6.70
N ALA A 177 11.40 4.92 7.14
CA ALA A 177 10.38 5.49 6.28
C ALA A 177 10.23 7.00 6.53
N PHE A 178 9.78 7.72 5.50
CA PHE A 178 9.78 9.18 5.42
C PHE A 178 8.48 9.69 4.79
N GLY A 179 8.20 11.00 4.91
CA GLY A 179 6.99 11.63 4.38
C GLY A 179 5.81 11.70 5.36
N PHE A 180 6.03 11.39 6.63
CA PHE A 180 5.04 11.46 7.71
C PHE A 180 5.72 11.67 9.08
N GLN A 181 4.92 11.97 10.10
CA GLN A 181 5.37 12.03 11.49
C GLN A 181 4.99 10.73 12.22
N LEU A 182 5.99 9.91 12.54
CA LEU A 182 5.76 8.67 13.31
C LEU A 182 5.21 9.01 14.70
N THR A 183 4.05 8.43 15.03
CA THR A 183 3.36 8.61 16.30
C THR A 183 2.80 7.27 16.76
N GLU A 184 2.94 6.94 18.04
CA GLU A 184 2.34 5.73 18.61
C GLU A 184 0.91 5.99 19.07
N ALA A 185 0.06 4.96 19.02
CA ALA A 185 -1.31 5.05 19.51
C ALA A 185 -1.35 5.36 21.01
N PRO A 186 -2.44 5.98 21.53
CA PRO A 186 -2.57 6.29 22.94
C PRO A 186 -2.30 5.09 23.85
N ALA A 187 -1.40 5.26 24.82
CA ALA A 187 -1.01 4.19 25.73
C ALA A 187 -2.23 3.60 26.46
N GLY A 188 -2.26 2.26 26.55
CA GLY A 188 -3.35 1.54 27.21
C GLY A 188 -4.68 1.53 26.45
N LYS A 189 -4.72 1.97 25.18
CA LYS A 189 -5.91 1.91 24.33
C LYS A 189 -5.77 0.91 23.19
N HIS A 190 -6.80 0.08 23.01
CA HIS A 190 -6.92 -0.86 21.90
C HIS A 190 -7.87 -0.29 20.84
N ILE A 191 -7.31 0.55 19.96
CA ILE A 191 -8.03 1.11 18.82
C ILE A 191 -7.78 0.19 17.62
N ILE A 192 -8.82 -0.49 17.14
CA ILE A 192 -8.71 -1.42 16.02
C ILE A 192 -9.23 -0.76 14.75
N VAL A 193 -8.41 -0.67 13.71
CA VAL A 193 -8.86 -0.25 12.37
C VAL A 193 -9.18 -1.48 11.53
N THR A 194 -10.26 -1.43 10.75
CA THR A 194 -10.68 -2.51 9.85
C THR A 194 -11.42 -1.98 8.62
N THR A 195 -11.84 -2.88 7.74
CA THR A 195 -12.60 -2.58 6.53
C THR A 195 -13.94 -1.90 6.82
N ARG A 196 -14.30 -0.95 5.96
CA ARG A 196 -15.63 -0.33 5.87
C ARG A 196 -16.59 -1.12 4.98
N SER A 197 -16.13 -1.53 3.80
CA SER A 197 -16.99 -2.00 2.71
C SER A 197 -16.97 -3.54 2.51
N HIS A 198 -16.09 -4.26 3.21
CA HIS A 198 -15.92 -5.73 3.08
C HIS A 198 -16.03 -6.46 4.42
N SER A 199 -16.89 -5.96 5.32
CA SER A 199 -17.07 -6.56 6.66
C SER A 199 -17.88 -7.86 6.59
N SER A 200 -17.61 -8.78 7.52
CA SER A 200 -18.35 -10.05 7.68
C SER A 200 -18.48 -10.41 9.16
N THR A 201 -19.28 -11.43 9.48
CA THR A 201 -19.38 -11.96 10.85
C THR A 201 -18.01 -12.41 11.36
N LEU A 202 -17.21 -13.08 10.52
CA LEU A 202 -15.86 -13.54 10.89
C LEU A 202 -14.93 -12.38 11.26
N VAL A 203 -14.99 -11.28 10.51
CA VAL A 203 -14.24 -10.05 10.80
C VAL A 203 -14.67 -9.47 12.16
N ASN A 204 -15.98 -9.35 12.39
CA ASN A 204 -16.53 -8.78 13.62
C ASN A 204 -16.23 -9.62 14.86
N ASP A 205 -16.32 -10.95 14.75
CA ASP A 205 -16.02 -11.88 15.83
C ASP A 205 -14.54 -11.84 16.20
N CYS A 206 -13.66 -11.79 15.18
CA CYS A 206 -12.22 -11.63 15.39
C CYS A 206 -11.91 -10.32 16.13
N ILE A 207 -12.47 -9.20 15.69
CA ILE A 207 -12.26 -7.89 16.33
C ILE A 207 -12.78 -7.89 17.77
N SER A 208 -13.95 -8.46 18.02
CA SER A 208 -14.55 -8.51 19.36
C SER A 208 -13.65 -9.27 20.36
N ALA A 209 -12.96 -10.32 19.91
CA ALA A 209 -12.02 -11.09 20.73
C ALA A 209 -10.77 -10.29 21.16
N LEU A 210 -10.47 -9.17 20.49
CA LEU A 210 -9.31 -8.32 20.82
C LEU A 210 -9.59 -7.35 21.97
N ASN A 211 -10.82 -7.30 22.48
CA ASN A 211 -11.28 -6.36 23.50
C ASN A 211 -10.97 -4.89 23.16
N PRO A 212 -11.50 -4.37 22.03
CA PRO A 212 -11.21 -3.02 21.58
C PRO A 212 -11.84 -1.95 22.48
N ASP A 213 -11.12 -0.86 22.75
CA ASP A 213 -11.71 0.37 23.28
C ASP A 213 -12.54 1.09 22.20
N SER A 214 -12.12 1.00 20.94
CA SER A 214 -12.83 1.56 19.80
C SER A 214 -12.48 0.83 18.50
N VAL A 215 -13.38 0.92 17.53
CA VAL A 215 -13.22 0.33 16.19
C VAL A 215 -13.40 1.41 15.14
N ILE A 216 -12.37 1.60 14.31
CA ILE A 216 -12.37 2.52 13.17
C ILE A 216 -12.63 1.71 11.90
N ARG A 217 -13.62 2.12 11.09
CA ARG A 217 -13.96 1.45 9.82
C ARG A 217 -13.68 2.39 8.65
N VAL A 218 -12.67 2.05 7.86
CA VAL A 218 -12.25 2.85 6.70
C VAL A 218 -11.91 1.98 5.49
N GLY A 219 -11.92 2.60 4.31
CA GLY A 219 -11.36 2.02 3.09
C GLY A 219 -9.84 2.10 3.04
N GLY A 220 -9.27 1.40 2.07
CA GLY A 220 -7.84 1.46 1.72
C GLY A 220 -6.93 0.66 2.65
N ALA A 221 -6.28 -0.40 2.16
CA ALA A 221 -5.26 -1.13 2.92
C ALA A 221 -4.08 -0.22 3.30
N GLY A 222 -3.61 0.62 2.37
CA GLY A 222 -2.59 1.64 2.60
C GLY A 222 -3.01 2.64 3.66
N ASN A 223 -4.24 3.18 3.57
CA ASN A 223 -4.78 4.10 4.59
C ASN A 223 -4.81 3.47 5.99
N LYS A 224 -5.17 2.18 6.11
CA LYS A 224 -5.18 1.49 7.41
C LYS A 224 -3.78 1.36 8.02
N ILE A 225 -2.74 1.17 7.20
CA ILE A 225 -1.36 1.21 7.69
C ILE A 225 -0.91 2.62 8.05
N ILE A 226 -1.34 3.64 7.31
CA ILE A 226 -1.10 5.05 7.66
C ILE A 226 -1.68 5.37 9.05
N GLN A 227 -2.88 4.86 9.37
CA GLN A 227 -3.44 5.02 10.71
C GLN A 227 -2.60 4.39 11.82
N LEU A 228 -1.86 3.31 11.55
CA LEU A 228 -0.96 2.70 12.53
C LEU A 228 0.29 3.56 12.76
N ILE A 229 0.95 4.00 11.68
CA ILE A 229 2.20 4.75 11.78
C ILE A 229 1.99 6.20 12.26
N GLU A 230 0.77 6.71 12.20
CA GLU A 230 0.37 8.01 12.76
C GLU A 230 -0.36 7.90 14.11
N GLY A 231 -0.40 6.72 14.71
CA GLY A 231 -0.96 6.54 16.07
C GLY A 231 -2.48 6.75 16.16
N LYS A 232 -3.19 6.76 15.03
CA LYS A 232 -4.67 6.81 15.00
C LYS A 232 -5.28 5.47 15.37
N ALA A 233 -4.59 4.37 15.07
CA ALA A 233 -4.99 3.02 15.43
C ALA A 233 -3.81 2.22 16.01
N SER A 234 -4.12 1.23 16.84
CA SER A 234 -3.14 0.36 17.50
C SER A 234 -2.91 -0.96 16.74
N ALA A 235 -3.95 -1.47 16.06
CA ALA A 235 -3.88 -2.65 15.21
C ALA A 235 -4.83 -2.53 14.02
N TYR A 236 -4.38 -3.03 12.87
CA TYR A 236 -5.20 -3.30 11.69
C TYR A 236 -5.51 -4.80 11.65
N VAL A 237 -6.80 -5.13 11.65
CA VAL A 237 -7.28 -6.52 11.68
C VAL A 237 -8.30 -6.72 10.57
N PHE A 238 -8.03 -7.68 9.69
CA PHE A 238 -8.93 -8.09 8.62
C PHE A 238 -8.94 -9.62 8.51
N ALA A 239 -9.86 -10.26 9.25
CA ALA A 239 -10.03 -11.71 9.25
C ALA A 239 -10.95 -12.17 8.12
N SER A 240 -10.51 -11.97 6.88
CA SER A 240 -11.23 -12.38 5.66
C SER A 240 -10.24 -12.50 4.50
N PRO A 241 -10.50 -13.36 3.48
CA PRO A 241 -9.89 -13.16 2.17
C PRO A 241 -10.36 -11.83 1.57
N GLY A 242 -9.60 -11.28 0.62
CA GLY A 242 -10.01 -10.11 -0.16
C GLY A 242 -8.83 -9.28 -0.64
N CYS A 243 -8.00 -8.84 0.31
CA CYS A 243 -6.74 -8.17 0.01
C CYS A 243 -5.80 -9.12 -0.74
N LYS A 244 -5.00 -8.55 -1.63
CA LYS A 244 -4.01 -9.23 -2.45
C LYS A 244 -2.61 -8.67 -2.15
N LYS A 245 -1.61 -9.14 -2.90
CA LYS A 245 -0.22 -8.75 -2.68
C LYS A 245 0.02 -7.26 -2.93
N TRP A 246 -0.65 -6.66 -3.91
CA TRP A 246 -0.56 -5.22 -4.17
C TRP A 246 -1.08 -4.35 -3.01
N ASP A 247 -2.14 -4.78 -2.31
CA ASP A 247 -2.65 -4.09 -1.11
C ASP A 247 -1.65 -4.06 0.06
N THR A 248 -0.72 -5.02 0.12
CA THR A 248 0.10 -5.27 1.32
C THR A 248 1.59 -5.03 1.12
N CYS A 249 2.12 -5.15 -0.11
CA CYS A 249 3.55 -5.06 -0.35
C CYS A 249 4.16 -3.71 0.05
N ALA A 250 3.63 -2.59 -0.46
CA ALA A 250 4.12 -1.26 -0.10
C ALA A 250 3.86 -0.94 1.38
N PRO A 251 2.64 -1.15 1.91
CA PRO A 251 2.36 -0.88 3.32
C PRO A 251 3.18 -1.73 4.30
N GLU A 252 3.47 -2.99 3.97
CA GLU A 252 4.36 -3.85 4.75
C GLU A 252 5.78 -3.27 4.82
N ALA A 253 6.35 -2.88 3.68
CA ALA A 253 7.69 -2.31 3.66
C ALA A 253 7.81 -1.04 4.52
N ILE A 254 6.80 -0.16 4.46
CA ILE A 254 6.73 1.05 5.29
C ILE A 254 6.64 0.69 6.78
N LEU A 255 5.70 -0.19 7.14
CA LEU A 255 5.47 -0.54 8.55
C LEU A 255 6.69 -1.23 9.17
N HIS A 256 7.31 -2.17 8.44
CA HIS A 256 8.52 -2.85 8.89
C HIS A 256 9.70 -1.88 9.04
N ALA A 257 9.85 -0.90 8.14
CA ALA A 257 10.92 0.08 8.22
C ALA A 257 10.86 0.97 9.48
N VAL A 258 9.70 1.06 10.15
CA VAL A 258 9.52 1.77 11.44
C VAL A 258 9.28 0.83 12.64
N GLY A 259 9.65 -0.44 12.47
CA GLY A 259 9.64 -1.44 13.54
C GLY A 259 8.27 -2.03 13.86
N GLY A 260 7.27 -1.81 13.01
CA GLY A 260 6.00 -2.54 13.10
C GLY A 260 6.10 -3.93 12.49
N LYS A 261 4.96 -4.65 12.47
CA LYS A 261 4.85 -6.01 11.94
C LYS A 261 3.50 -6.21 11.26
N ILE A 262 3.50 -6.90 10.13
CA ILE A 262 2.32 -7.32 9.39
C ILE A 262 2.46 -8.79 8.97
N THR A 263 1.36 -9.53 9.04
CA THR A 263 1.27 -10.95 8.71
C THR A 263 -0.16 -11.29 8.28
N ASP A 264 -0.41 -12.55 7.94
CA ASP A 264 -1.76 -13.10 8.00
C ASP A 264 -2.26 -13.25 9.47
N ILE A 265 -3.49 -13.71 9.66
CA ILE A 265 -4.08 -13.93 10.99
C ILE A 265 -3.43 -15.07 11.81
N HIS A 266 -2.62 -15.92 11.17
CA HIS A 266 -1.87 -17.00 11.82
C HIS A 266 -0.49 -16.54 12.28
N GLY A 267 -0.01 -15.40 11.76
CA GLY A 267 1.34 -14.89 11.99
C GLY A 267 2.34 -15.28 10.93
N ASN A 268 1.90 -15.83 9.78
CA ASN A 268 2.77 -16.12 8.65
C ASN A 268 3.10 -14.84 7.89
N SER A 269 4.36 -14.69 7.49
CA SER A 269 4.78 -13.60 6.61
C SER A 269 4.25 -13.78 5.20
N PHE A 270 3.83 -12.69 4.56
CA PHE A 270 3.45 -12.72 3.15
C PHE A 270 4.66 -12.98 2.25
N GLN A 271 4.39 -13.58 1.09
CA GLN A 271 5.39 -13.82 0.04
C GLN A 271 5.05 -12.94 -1.17
N TYR A 272 6.08 -12.35 -1.77
CA TYR A 272 5.94 -11.39 -2.87
C TYR A 272 6.76 -11.77 -4.12
N ASN A 273 7.12 -13.04 -4.25
CA ASN A 273 7.78 -13.54 -5.46
C ASN A 273 6.80 -13.56 -6.64
N LYS A 274 7.32 -13.54 -7.88
CA LYS A 274 6.51 -13.38 -9.09
C LYS A 274 5.43 -14.46 -9.31
N GLU A 275 5.62 -15.67 -8.79
CA GLU A 275 4.70 -16.81 -9.00
C GLU A 275 3.73 -17.00 -7.81
N VAL A 276 3.77 -16.12 -6.80
CA VAL A 276 2.90 -16.25 -5.64
C VAL A 276 1.45 -16.00 -6.03
N LYS A 277 0.53 -16.75 -5.42
CA LYS A 277 -0.90 -16.44 -5.53
C LYS A 277 -1.15 -15.01 -5.05
N HIS A 278 -1.90 -14.24 -5.83
CA HIS A 278 -2.14 -12.83 -5.53
C HIS A 278 -2.95 -12.66 -4.23
N MET A 279 -3.96 -13.51 -4.00
CA MET A 279 -4.82 -13.45 -2.80
C MET A 279 -4.05 -13.65 -1.49
N ASN A 280 -4.34 -12.81 -0.49
CA ASN A 280 -4.04 -13.08 0.92
C ASN A 280 -5.25 -13.78 1.52
N SER A 281 -5.31 -15.12 1.38
CA SER A 281 -6.49 -15.92 1.74
C SER A 281 -6.74 -16.01 3.25
N ALA A 282 -5.69 -15.81 4.06
CA ALA A 282 -5.77 -15.86 5.51
C ALA A 282 -5.83 -14.47 6.17
N GLY A 283 -6.32 -13.46 5.47
CA GLY A 283 -6.52 -12.13 6.05
C GLY A 283 -5.21 -11.40 6.40
N VAL A 284 -5.34 -10.36 7.22
CA VAL A 284 -4.24 -9.46 7.61
C VAL A 284 -4.32 -9.12 9.09
N LEU A 285 -3.18 -9.17 9.77
CA LEU A 285 -2.94 -8.59 11.09
C LEU A 285 -1.71 -7.69 11.00
N ALA A 286 -1.86 -6.40 11.33
CA ALA A 286 -0.74 -5.47 11.35
C ALA A 286 -0.76 -4.57 12.58
N THR A 287 0.41 -4.25 13.13
CA THR A 287 0.57 -3.39 14.31
C THR A 287 1.86 -2.60 14.24
N LEU A 288 1.87 -1.37 14.71
CA LEU A 288 3.13 -0.65 14.94
C LEU A 288 3.87 -1.19 16.19
N ARG A 289 3.12 -1.52 17.25
CA ARG A 289 3.61 -2.06 18.53
C ARG A 289 2.66 -3.14 19.06
N ASN A 290 3.14 -3.91 20.03
CA ASN A 290 2.33 -4.90 20.76
C ASN A 290 1.73 -6.02 19.88
N TYR A 291 2.39 -6.40 18.79
CA TYR A 291 1.92 -7.44 17.86
C TYR A 291 1.46 -8.72 18.58
N ASP A 292 2.27 -9.24 19.51
CA ASP A 292 1.99 -10.50 20.22
C ASP A 292 0.72 -10.44 21.08
N TYR A 293 0.35 -9.24 21.57
CA TYR A 293 -0.90 -9.04 22.29
C TYR A 293 -2.11 -9.34 21.40
N TYR A 294 -2.12 -8.80 20.18
CA TYR A 294 -3.24 -8.99 19.24
C TYR A 294 -3.22 -10.39 18.63
N ALA A 295 -2.04 -10.88 18.23
CA ALA A 295 -1.88 -12.22 17.65
C ALA A 295 -2.32 -13.35 18.58
N SER A 296 -2.05 -13.23 19.89
CA SER A 296 -2.46 -14.21 20.90
C SER A 296 -3.98 -14.24 21.17
N ARG A 297 -4.72 -13.21 20.73
CA ARG A 297 -6.17 -13.08 20.93
C ARG A 297 -7.00 -13.45 19.70
N ILE A 298 -6.36 -13.72 18.56
CA ILE A 298 -7.07 -14.21 17.37
C ILE A 298 -7.68 -15.60 17.70
N PRO A 299 -9.01 -15.76 17.66
CA PRO A 299 -9.67 -17.01 18.03
C PRO A 299 -9.25 -18.19 17.13
N ASN A 300 -9.16 -19.39 17.71
CA ASN A 300 -8.87 -20.60 16.94
C ASN A 300 -9.94 -20.89 15.87
N THR A 301 -11.20 -20.54 16.14
CA THR A 301 -12.30 -20.67 15.16
C THR A 301 -12.05 -19.79 13.93
N VAL A 302 -11.59 -18.55 14.12
CA VAL A 302 -11.19 -17.66 13.03
C VAL A 302 -10.03 -18.24 12.23
N LYS A 303 -9.01 -18.77 12.93
CA LYS A 303 -7.86 -19.44 12.30
C LYS A 303 -8.28 -20.63 11.44
N GLN A 304 -9.19 -21.47 11.93
CA GLN A 304 -9.68 -22.62 11.19
C GLN A 304 -10.50 -22.26 9.94
N SER A 305 -11.16 -21.10 9.94
CA SER A 305 -11.94 -20.62 8.78
C SER A 305 -11.10 -20.01 7.66
N LEU A 306 -9.81 -19.73 7.90
CA LEU A 306 -8.96 -18.95 7.00
C LEU A 306 -7.68 -19.72 6.70
N VAL A 307 -7.56 -20.27 5.49
CA VAL A 307 -6.41 -21.11 5.09
C VAL A 307 -5.41 -20.30 4.24
N PRO A 308 -4.13 -20.22 4.62
CA PRO A 308 -3.09 -19.53 3.84
C PRO A 308 -2.81 -20.13 2.45
#